data_AF-A0A270B7Q3-F1
#
_entry.id   AF-A0A270B7Q3-F1
#
_cell.length_a   1.000
_cell.length_b   1.000
_cell.length_c   1.000
_cell.angle_alpha   90.00
_cell.angle_beta   90.00
_cell.angle_gamma   90.00
#
_symmetry.space_group_name_H-M   'P 1'
#
loop_
_entity.id
_entity.type
_entity.pdbx_description
1 polymer ?
#
loop_
_entity_poly.entity_id
_entity_poly.type
_entity_poly.pdbx_seq_one_letter_code
_entity_poly.pdbx_strand_id
1 'polypeptide(L)'
;MSDDMTGHNSNDPAVGGIAADRLRSIIERAERLESERKALGDDIKDVFTEAKSAGFNVKVLRQIIRLRKQDPAHVEEEETLLDIYRRAIGM
;
A
#
# COMPACT_ATOMS: atom_id res chain seq x y z
N MET A 1 -39.09 46.08 15.68
CA MET A 1 -39.70 44.82 15.23
C MET A 1 -39.89 44.91 13.73
N SER A 2 -38.93 44.36 13.00
CA SER A 2 -39.16 43.76 11.69
C SER A 2 -37.89 43.01 11.34
N ASP A 3 -38.01 41.69 11.46
CA ASP A 3 -36.97 40.68 11.33
C ASP A 3 -36.32 40.65 9.96
N ASP A 4 -35.07 40.17 10.02
CA ASP A 4 -34.33 39.44 9.01
C ASP A 4 -35.19 38.69 7.97
N MET A 5 -34.83 38.85 6.70
CA MET A 5 -34.94 37.78 5.69
C MET A 5 -33.88 38.02 4.61
N THR A 6 -32.61 37.88 4.97
CA THR A 6 -31.55 37.69 3.96
C THR A 6 -31.48 36.23 3.52
N GLY A 7 -32.24 35.92 2.47
CA GLY A 7 -32.14 34.65 1.75
C GLY A 7 -30.78 34.50 1.06
N HIS A 8 -29.80 33.92 1.76
CA HIS A 8 -28.57 33.45 1.16
C HIS A 8 -28.76 32.00 0.68
N ASN A 9 -29.45 31.84 -0.45
CA ASN A 9 -29.29 30.63 -1.26
C ASN A 9 -27.99 30.81 -2.06
N SER A 10 -26.87 30.43 -1.44
CA SER A 10 -25.57 30.34 -2.11
C SER A 10 -25.58 29.16 -3.09
N ASN A 11 -26.29 29.34 -4.21
CA ASN A 11 -26.12 28.51 -5.38
C ASN A 11 -24.93 29.07 -6.15
N ASP A 12 -23.72 28.71 -5.73
CA ASP A 12 -22.48 29.07 -6.40
C ASP A 12 -22.32 28.18 -7.66
N PRO A 13 -22.51 28.71 -8.87
CA PRO A 13 -22.53 27.92 -10.10
C PRO A 13 -21.14 27.38 -10.49
N ALA A 14 -20.08 27.78 -9.78
CA ALA A 14 -18.72 27.27 -9.98
C ALA A 14 -18.48 25.88 -9.33
N VAL A 15 -19.28 25.49 -8.32
CA VAL A 15 -19.10 24.24 -7.57
C VAL A 15 -19.93 23.08 -8.15
N GLY A 16 -21.01 23.37 -8.88
CA GLY A 16 -22.10 22.40 -9.10
C GLY A 16 -21.97 21.39 -10.26
N GLY A 17 -21.06 21.58 -11.23
CA GLY A 17 -21.03 20.75 -12.44
C GLY A 17 -19.67 20.12 -12.75
N ILE A 18 -18.75 20.92 -13.31
CA ILE A 18 -17.42 20.45 -13.75
C ILE A 18 -16.57 19.93 -12.57
N ALA A 19 -16.66 20.59 -11.42
CA ALA A 19 -15.99 20.13 -10.20
C ALA A 19 -16.57 18.81 -9.68
N ALA A 20 -17.88 18.61 -9.80
CA ALA A 20 -18.55 17.38 -9.42
C ALA A 20 -18.19 16.20 -10.35
N ASP A 21 -18.11 16.42 -11.67
CA ASP A 21 -17.71 15.38 -12.64
C ASP A 21 -16.25 14.96 -12.46
N ARG A 22 -15.35 15.93 -12.23
CA ARG A 22 -13.95 15.65 -11.92
C ARG A 22 -13.79 14.88 -10.61
N LEU A 23 -14.53 15.26 -9.57
CA LEU A 23 -14.54 14.55 -8.29
C LEU A 23 -15.04 13.12 -8.46
N ARG A 24 -16.16 12.91 -9.17
CA ARG A 24 -16.71 11.58 -9.48
C ARG A 24 -15.69 10.71 -10.21
N SER A 25 -15.05 11.25 -11.25
CA SER A 25 -14.02 10.52 -11.99
C SER A 25 -12.82 10.11 -11.12
N ILE A 26 -12.39 10.96 -10.19
CA ILE A 26 -11.31 10.62 -9.24
C ILE A 26 -11.74 9.50 -8.30
N ILE A 27 -12.95 9.57 -7.73
CA ILE A 27 -13.48 8.56 -6.82
C ILE A 27 -13.60 7.21 -7.53
N GLU A 28 -14.24 7.15 -8.69
CA GLU A 28 -14.44 5.90 -9.45
C GLU A 28 -13.10 5.25 -9.81
N ARG A 29 -12.10 6.06 -10.21
CA ARG A 29 -10.75 5.56 -10.48
C ARG A 29 -10.07 5.03 -9.22
N ALA A 30 -10.23 5.70 -8.08
CA ALA A 30 -9.68 5.27 -6.82
C ALA A 30 -10.32 3.94 -6.38
N GLU A 31 -11.65 3.84 -6.35
CA GLU A 31 -12.40 2.64 -5.97
C GLU A 31 -12.02 1.43 -6.83
N ARG A 32 -11.87 1.61 -8.14
CA ARG A 32 -11.37 0.55 -9.03
C ARG A 32 -9.97 0.08 -8.61
N LEU A 33 -9.04 1.01 -8.39
CA LEU A 33 -7.68 0.69 -7.95
C LEU A 33 -7.66 0.03 -6.56
N GLU A 34 -8.57 0.39 -5.67
CA GLU A 34 -8.71 -0.24 -4.36
C GLU A 34 -9.21 -1.68 -4.47
N SER A 35 -10.18 -1.93 -5.35
CA SER A 35 -10.67 -3.27 -5.67
C SER A 35 -9.56 -4.14 -6.27
N GLU A 36 -8.82 -3.62 -7.25
CA GLU A 36 -7.67 -4.31 -7.86
C GLU A 36 -6.57 -4.61 -6.82
N ARG A 37 -6.24 -3.64 -5.96
CA ARG A 37 -5.28 -3.83 -4.87
C ARG A 37 -5.74 -4.91 -3.90
N LYS A 38 -7.03 -4.96 -3.59
CA LYS A 38 -7.60 -6.00 -2.71
C LYS A 38 -7.49 -7.38 -3.35
N ALA A 39 -7.90 -7.53 -4.61
CA ALA A 39 -7.80 -8.79 -5.34
C ALA A 39 -6.35 -9.29 -5.39
N LEU A 40 -5.40 -8.44 -5.78
CA LEU A 40 -3.97 -8.77 -5.74
C LEU A 40 -3.49 -9.14 -4.34
N GLY A 41 -3.98 -8.45 -3.31
CA GLY A 41 -3.65 -8.74 -1.92
C GLY A 41 -4.17 -10.11 -1.47
N ASP A 42 -5.34 -10.53 -1.95
CA ASP A 42 -5.91 -11.84 -1.67
C ASP A 42 -5.16 -12.94 -2.43
N ASP A 43 -4.83 -12.74 -3.71
CA ASP A 43 -3.99 -13.67 -4.49
C ASP A 43 -2.63 -13.92 -3.81
N ILE A 44 -1.99 -12.85 -3.30
CA ILE A 44 -0.72 -12.97 -2.56
C ILE A 44 -0.89 -13.79 -1.27
N LYS A 45 -2.02 -13.63 -0.56
CA LYS A 45 -2.28 -14.43 0.65
C LYS A 45 -2.46 -15.91 0.31
N ASP A 46 -3.12 -16.22 -0.80
CA ASP A 46 -3.34 -17.59 -1.25
C ASP A 46 -2.00 -18.26 -1.57
N VAL A 47 -1.09 -17.58 -2.27
CA VAL A 47 0.28 -18.07 -2.52
C VAL A 47 1.04 -18.37 -1.22
N PHE A 48 0.97 -17.48 -0.22
CA PHE A 48 1.63 -17.74 1.06
C PHE A 48 0.94 -18.85 1.86
N THR A 49 -0.36 -19.04 1.68
CA THR A 49 -1.12 -20.14 2.31
C THR A 49 -0.75 -21.48 1.68
N GLU A 50 -0.62 -21.54 0.36
CA GLU A 50 -0.09 -22.69 -0.37
C GLU A 50 1.32 -23.03 0.10
N ALA A 51 2.22 -22.03 0.15
CA ALA A 51 3.58 -22.23 0.63
C ALA A 51 3.63 -22.79 2.06
N LYS A 52 2.75 -22.29 2.94
CA LYS A 52 2.63 -22.81 4.31
C LYS A 52 2.17 -24.28 4.32
N SER A 53 1.17 -24.63 3.51
CA SER A 53 0.65 -26.00 3.39
C SER A 53 1.70 -26.95 2.80
N ALA A 54 2.57 -26.45 1.91
CA ALA A 54 3.72 -27.18 1.38
C ALA A 54 4.91 -27.28 2.38
N GLY A 55 4.79 -26.72 3.58
CA GLY A 55 5.79 -26.83 4.65
C GLY A 55 6.84 -25.71 4.69
N PHE A 56 6.71 -24.65 3.87
CA PHE A 56 7.64 -23.53 3.88
C PHE A 56 7.37 -22.55 5.03
N ASN A 57 8.45 -21.95 5.56
CA ASN A 57 8.33 -20.86 6.53
C ASN A 57 8.04 -19.53 5.84
N VAL A 58 6.79 -19.07 5.94
CA VAL A 58 6.32 -17.82 5.33
C VAL A 58 7.12 -16.58 5.78
N LYS A 59 7.62 -16.53 7.02
CA LYS A 59 8.42 -15.39 7.51
C LYS A 59 9.76 -15.31 6.76
N VAL A 60 10.41 -16.45 6.54
CA VAL A 60 11.67 -16.55 5.79
C VAL A 60 11.43 -16.19 4.32
N LEU A 61 10.35 -16.66 3.69
CA LEU A 61 10.02 -16.28 2.30
C LEU A 61 9.83 -14.76 2.15
N ARG A 62 9.13 -14.11 3.09
CA ARG A 62 8.99 -12.63 3.09
C ARG A 62 10.32 -11.92 3.27
N GLN A 63 11.23 -12.48 4.06
CA GLN A 63 12.59 -11.96 4.19
C GLN A 63 13.37 -12.06 2.88
N ILE A 64 13.34 -13.22 2.22
CA ILE A 64 13.97 -13.42 0.91
C ILE A 64 13.41 -12.43 -0.13
N ILE A 65 12.09 -12.26 -0.19
CA ILE A 65 11.46 -11.29 -1.12
C ILE A 65 11.94 -9.86 -0.84
N ARG A 66 12.15 -9.48 0.42
CA ARG A 66 12.68 -8.16 0.78
C ARG A 66 14.13 -8.00 0.34
N LEU A 67 14.99 -8.99 0.61
CA LEU A 67 16.39 -8.99 0.19
C LEU A 67 16.51 -8.89 -1.34
N ARG A 68 15.65 -9.61 -2.07
CA ARG A 68 15.60 -9.56 -3.55
C ARG A 68 15.20 -8.21 -4.14
N LYS A 69 14.68 -7.28 -3.33
CA LYS A 69 14.35 -5.91 -3.76
C LYS A 69 15.49 -4.92 -3.52
N GLN A 70 16.53 -5.32 -2.81
CA GLN A 70 17.70 -4.49 -2.50
C GLN A 70 18.78 -4.70 -3.58
N ASP A 71 19.76 -3.80 -3.60
CA ASP A 71 20.93 -3.95 -4.47
C ASP A 71 21.75 -5.19 -4.03
N PRO A 72 22.09 -6.12 -4.94
CA PRO A 72 22.80 -7.35 -4.58
C PRO A 72 24.15 -7.11 -3.91
N ALA A 73 24.90 -6.09 -4.33
CA ALA A 73 26.22 -5.82 -3.76
C ALA A 73 26.08 -5.27 -2.33
N HIS A 74 25.08 -4.43 -2.07
CA HIS A 74 24.79 -3.95 -0.72
C HIS A 74 24.37 -5.10 0.21
N VAL A 75 23.54 -6.04 -0.28
CA VAL A 75 23.13 -7.21 0.51
C VAL A 75 24.34 -8.07 0.88
N GLU A 76 25.23 -8.34 -0.08
CA GLU A 76 26.43 -9.15 0.13
C GLU A 76 27.40 -8.49 1.14
N GLU A 77 27.58 -7.16 1.05
CA GLU A 77 28.37 -6.40 2.00
C GLU A 77 27.79 -6.49 3.43
N GLU A 78 26.49 -6.25 3.59
CA GLU A 78 25.81 -6.35 4.88
C GLU A 78 25.88 -7.76 5.48
N GLU A 79 25.69 -8.80 4.66
CA GLU A 79 25.79 -10.20 5.09
C GLU A 79 27.21 -10.55 5.56
N THR A 80 28.23 -10.06 4.85
CA THR A 80 29.64 -10.23 5.22
C THR A 80 29.95 -9.57 6.57
N LEU A 81 29.50 -8.32 6.76
CA LEU A 81 29.70 -7.60 8.02
C LEU A 81 28.95 -8.26 9.18
N LEU A 82 27.72 -8.71 8.94
CA LEU A 82 26.92 -9.41 9.95
C LEU A 82 27.60 -10.71 10.42
N ASP A 83 28.16 -11.48 9.49
CA ASP A 83 28.90 -12.71 9.78
C ASP A 83 30.16 -12.42 10.61
N ILE A 84 30.93 -11.38 10.26
CA ILE A 84 32.07 -10.92 11.06
C ILE A 84 31.65 -10.57 12.49
N TYR A 85 30.58 -9.80 12.66
CA TYR A 85 30.12 -9.38 13.98
C TYR A 85 29.57 -10.53 14.81
N ARG A 86 28.86 -11.49 14.20
CA ARG A 86 28.39 -12.71 14.88
C ARG A 86 29.55 -13.53 15.44
N ARG A 87 30.58 -13.75 14.63
CA ARG A 87 31.81 -14.43 15.07
C ARG A 87 32.48 -13.70 16.23
N ALA A 88 32.55 -12.37 16.18
CA ALA A 88 33.15 -11.56 17.24
C ALA A 88 32.43 -11.68 18.58
N ILE A 89 31.12 -11.97 18.58
CA ILE A 89 30.31 -12.15 19.79
C ILE A 89 29.99 -13.62 20.12
N GLY A 90 30.57 -14.57 19.37
CA GLY A 90 30.38 -16.01 19.59
C GLY A 90 28.98 -16.54 19.25
N MET A 91 28.29 -15.91 18.29
CA MET A 91 27.05 -16.40 17.67
C MET A 91 27.33 -17.12 16.36
#